data_AF-A0A971GMV1-F1
#
_entry.id   AF-A0A971GMV1-F1
#
_cell.length_a   1.000
_cell.length_b   1.000
_cell.length_c   1.000
_cell.angle_alpha   90.00
_cell.angle_beta   90.00
_cell.angle_gamma   90.00
#
_symmetry.space_group_name_H-M   'P 1'
#
loop_
_entity.id
_entity.type
_entity.pdbx_description
1 polymer ?
#
loop_
_entity_poly.entity_id
_entity_poly.type
_entity_poly.pdbx_seq_one_letter_code
_entity_poly.pdbx_strand_id
1 'polypeptide(L)'
;MKKSQLRTIAPEKNFIPAKIREGDECFSNGIFEFNITMMLEYIRSNPDQFKPENISVPEFNNDFSVIDESYIDSVTFSEPVILAEIAPERFNLIDGNHRLE
;
A
#
# COMPACT_ATOMS: atom_id res chain seq x y z
N MET A 1 -22.13 12.03 -17.73
CA MET A 1 -20.91 12.01 -18.57
C MET A 1 -19.85 11.20 -17.85
N LYS A 2 -19.47 10.01 -18.36
CA LYS A 2 -18.33 9.25 -17.80
C LYS A 2 -17.05 9.99 -18.19
N LYS A 3 -16.24 10.42 -17.22
CA LYS A 3 -14.88 10.92 -17.48
C LYS A 3 -14.12 9.81 -18.19
N SER A 4 -13.63 10.03 -19.41
CA SER A 4 -12.72 9.08 -20.05
C SER A 4 -11.39 9.17 -19.29
N GLN A 5 -11.11 8.22 -18.41
CA GLN A 5 -9.75 8.07 -17.88
C GLN A 5 -8.81 7.82 -19.05
N LEU A 6 -7.72 8.59 -19.09
CA LEU A 6 -6.62 8.36 -20.02
C LEU A 6 -6.11 6.94 -19.79
N ARG A 7 -6.09 6.13 -20.85
CA ARG A 7 -5.63 4.73 -20.79
C ARG A 7 -4.11 4.59 -20.63
N THR A 8 -3.40 5.71 -20.54
CA THR A 8 -1.95 5.77 -20.55
C THR A 8 -1.49 6.97 -19.74
N ILE A 9 -0.64 6.73 -18.75
CA ILE A 9 0.06 7.78 -18.00
C ILE A 9 1.36 8.06 -18.75
N ALA A 10 1.62 9.32 -19.08
CA ALA A 10 2.90 9.71 -19.66
C ALA A 10 3.97 9.66 -18.56
N PRO A 11 5.10 8.97 -18.76
CA PRO A 11 6.15 8.93 -17.75
C PRO A 11 6.72 10.34 -17.53
N GLU A 12 6.96 10.70 -16.26
CA GLU A 12 7.64 11.93 -15.93
C GLU A 12 9.10 11.84 -16.40
N LYS A 13 9.49 12.72 -17.34
CA LYS A 13 10.77 12.64 -18.04
C LYS A 13 11.99 12.77 -17.13
N ASN A 14 11.82 13.44 -16.00
CA ASN A 14 12.88 13.72 -15.03
C ASN A 14 12.70 12.92 -13.75
N PHE A 15 11.90 11.84 -13.80
CA PHE A 15 11.76 10.95 -12.66
C PHE A 15 13.12 10.36 -12.28
N ILE A 16 13.53 10.58 -11.04
CA ILE A 16 14.72 9.99 -10.46
C ILE A 16 14.23 8.95 -9.45
N PRO A 17 14.46 7.64 -9.70
CA PRO A 17 14.08 6.61 -8.75
C PRO A 17 14.73 6.86 -7.38
N ALA A 18 13.98 6.59 -6.32
CA ALA A 18 14.54 6.58 -4.98
C ALA A 18 15.68 5.57 -4.91
N LYS A 19 16.79 5.93 -4.26
CA LYS A 19 17.88 4.99 -3.99
C LYS A 19 17.45 4.08 -2.85
N ILE A 20 17.55 2.77 -3.08
CA ILE A 20 17.39 1.76 -2.03
C ILE A 20 18.56 1.90 -1.07
N ARG A 21 18.26 2.07 0.22
CA ARG A 21 19.24 2.15 1.30
C ARG A 21 19.44 0.76 1.92
N GLU A 22 20.59 0.55 2.52
CA GLU A 22 20.83 -0.67 3.28
C GLU A 22 19.85 -0.76 4.46
N GLY A 23 19.13 -1.87 4.57
CA GLY A 23 18.11 -2.09 5.61
C GLY A 23 16.71 -1.58 5.28
N ASP A 24 16.48 -1.01 4.09
CA ASP A 24 15.12 -0.66 3.65
C ASP A 24 14.26 -1.92 3.48
N GLU A 25 13.03 -1.86 3.98
CA GLU A 25 12.02 -2.88 3.71
C GLU A 25 11.47 -2.69 2.30
N CYS A 26 11.50 -3.74 1.50
CA CYS A 26 10.99 -3.74 0.13
C CYS A 26 9.98 -4.88 -0.07
N PHE A 27 8.86 -4.56 -0.72
CA PHE A 27 7.82 -5.51 -1.10
C PHE A 27 7.80 -5.69 -2.62
N SER A 28 7.86 -6.93 -3.08
CA SER A 28 7.84 -7.26 -4.51
C SER A 28 6.60 -8.09 -4.85
N ASN A 29 5.79 -7.62 -5.81
CA ASN A 29 4.61 -8.34 -6.29
C ASN A 29 4.82 -9.08 -7.62
N GLY A 30 6.08 -9.16 -8.06
CA GLY A 30 6.51 -9.80 -9.30
C GLY A 30 6.58 -8.87 -10.52
N ILE A 31 5.87 -7.72 -10.50
CA ILE A 31 5.92 -6.71 -11.57
C ILE A 31 6.60 -5.44 -11.06
N PHE A 32 6.30 -5.06 -9.82
CA PHE A 32 6.84 -3.89 -9.14
C PHE A 32 7.61 -4.32 -7.89
N GLU A 33 8.62 -3.51 -7.56
CA GLU A 33 9.32 -3.54 -6.28
C GLU A 33 9.05 -2.19 -5.59
N PHE A 34 8.43 -2.25 -4.42
CA PHE A 34 8.04 -1.10 -3.62
C PHE A 34 8.98 -0.97 -2.43
N ASN A 35 9.64 0.18 -2.28
CA ASN A 35 10.42 0.49 -1.08
C ASN A 35 9.49 1.04 0.00
N ILE A 36 9.07 0.18 0.92
CA ILE A 36 8.08 0.47 1.95
C ILE A 36 8.60 1.53 2.92
N THR A 37 9.86 1.42 3.34
CA THR A 37 10.50 2.40 4.23
C THR A 37 10.41 3.82 3.66
N MET A 38 10.85 4.00 2.41
CA MET A 38 10.83 5.31 1.73
C MET A 38 9.41 5.83 1.51
N MET A 39 8.46 4.95 1.19
CA MET A 39 7.05 5.34 1.03
C MET A 39 6.45 5.83 2.35
N LEU A 40 6.69 5.12 3.46
CA LEU A 40 6.25 5.54 4.79
C LEU A 40 6.87 6.87 5.22
N GLU A 41 8.18 7.06 5.00
CA GLU A 41 8.86 8.34 5.23
C GLU A 41 8.19 9.48 4.45
N TYR A 42 7.88 9.25 3.17
CA TYR A 42 7.27 10.24 2.30
C TYR A 42 5.84 10.59 2.72
N ILE A 43 5.01 9.58 3.02
CA ILE A 43 3.63 9.77 3.48
C ILE A 43 3.61 10.55 4.79
N ARG A 44 4.42 10.14 5.78
CA ARG A 44 4.52 10.80 7.09
C ARG A 44 5.01 12.25 6.97
N SER A 45 5.89 12.53 6.01
CA SER A 45 6.41 13.89 5.76
C SER A 45 5.45 14.78 4.97
N ASN A 46 4.40 14.23 4.36
CA ASN A 46 3.45 14.95 3.50
C ASN A 46 1.99 14.63 3.86
N PRO A 47 1.56 14.77 5.14
CA PRO A 47 0.24 14.33 5.57
C PRO A 47 -0.93 15.00 4.83
N ASP A 48 -0.75 16.25 4.37
CA ASP A 48 -1.79 16.98 3.62
C ASP A 48 -2.07 16.38 2.23
N GLN A 49 -1.12 15.61 1.67
CA GLN A 49 -1.27 14.96 0.37
C GLN A 49 -1.93 13.58 0.47
N PHE A 50 -1.85 12.93 1.64
CA PHE A 50 -2.33 11.58 1.85
C PHE A 50 -3.44 11.57 2.89
N LYS A 51 -4.68 11.64 2.42
CA LYS A 51 -5.86 11.51 3.28
C LYS A 51 -6.18 10.03 3.45
N PRO A 52 -6.17 9.49 4.69
CA PRO A 52 -6.58 8.11 4.92
C PRO A 52 -8.02 7.90 4.44
N GLU A 53 -8.25 6.77 3.76
CA GLU A 53 -9.57 6.35 3.33
C GLU A 53 -9.95 5.04 4.02
N ASN A 54 -11.24 4.87 4.32
CA ASN A 54 -11.74 3.63 4.89
C ASN A 54 -11.85 2.58 3.79
N ILE A 55 -11.39 1.37 4.08
CA ILE A 55 -11.44 0.23 3.15
C ILE A 55 -12.33 -0.88 3.72
N SER A 56 -12.92 -1.68 2.84
CA SER A 56 -13.68 -2.87 3.22
C SER A 56 -12.74 -4.04 3.44
N VAL A 57 -12.53 -4.46 4.70
CA VAL A 57 -11.66 -5.60 5.06
C VAL A 57 -12.03 -6.91 4.35
N PRO A 58 -13.32 -7.26 4.14
CA PRO A 58 -13.71 -8.48 3.43
C PRO A 58 -13.16 -8.61 2.01
N GLU A 59 -12.76 -7.51 1.36
CA GLU A 59 -12.20 -7.53 -0.01
C GLU A 59 -10.73 -7.98 -0.05
N PHE A 60 -10.06 -8.04 1.10
CA PHE A 60 -8.65 -8.41 1.24
C PHE A 60 -8.44 -9.71 2.03
N ASN A 61 -9.50 -10.25 2.64
CA ASN A 61 -9.47 -11.55 3.29
C ASN A 61 -9.40 -12.67 2.23
N ASN A 62 -8.20 -13.19 1.99
CA ASN A 62 -8.06 -14.53 1.42
C ASN A 62 -8.47 -15.53 2.51
N ASP A 63 -9.29 -16.53 2.18
CA ASP A 63 -9.94 -17.53 3.05
C ASP A 63 -9.02 -18.41 3.96
N PHE A 64 -7.90 -17.91 4.47
CA PHE A 64 -6.86 -18.69 5.16
C PHE A 64 -6.30 -18.08 6.45
N SER A 65 -6.97 -17.13 7.11
CA SER A 65 -6.60 -16.76 8.49
C SER A 65 -7.36 -17.66 9.48
N VAL A 66 -6.63 -18.60 10.10
CA VAL A 66 -7.04 -19.20 11.37
C VAL A 66 -6.83 -18.12 12.42
N ILE A 67 -7.85 -17.27 12.60
CA ILE A 67 -7.82 -16.19 13.59
C ILE A 67 -7.85 -16.84 14.98
N ASP A 68 -6.71 -16.85 15.65
CA ASP A 68 -6.61 -17.16 17.07
C ASP A 68 -6.95 -15.86 17.83
N GLU A 69 -7.96 -15.90 18.70
CA GLU A 69 -8.48 -14.74 19.46
C GLU A 69 -7.39 -14.02 20.28
N SER A 70 -6.25 -14.66 20.50
CA SER A 70 -5.07 -14.08 21.16
C SER A 70 -4.28 -13.07 20.32
N TYR A 71 -4.52 -12.94 19.01
CA TYR A 71 -3.77 -12.03 18.12
C TYR A 71 -4.27 -10.57 18.16
N ILE A 72 -5.57 -10.38 18.46
CA ILE A 72 -6.28 -9.08 18.38
C ILE A 72 -5.72 -8.05 19.38
N ASP A 73 -5.23 -8.48 20.55
CA ASP A 73 -4.71 -7.58 21.59
C ASP A 73 -3.29 -7.05 21.33
N SER A 74 -2.59 -7.60 20.33
CA SER A 74 -1.20 -7.22 20.00
C SER A 74 -1.06 -6.28 18.80
N VAL A 75 -2.12 -6.17 17.99
CA VAL A 75 -2.08 -5.40 16.74
C VAL A 75 -2.38 -3.94 17.03
N THR A 76 -1.39 -3.08 16.81
CA THR A 76 -1.57 -1.64 16.94
C THR A 76 -2.27 -1.11 15.70
N PHE A 77 -3.59 -0.89 15.78
CA PHE A 77 -4.43 -0.31 14.71
C PHE A 77 -4.20 1.19 14.46
N SER A 78 -3.20 1.81 15.09
CA SER A 78 -2.97 3.26 14.98
C SER A 78 -2.34 3.69 13.66
N GLU A 79 -1.89 2.73 12.84
CA GLU A 79 -1.22 3.01 11.57
C GLU A 79 -2.04 2.47 10.39
N PRO A 80 -2.27 3.29 9.35
CA PRO A 80 -2.99 2.86 8.17
C PRO A 80 -2.20 1.83 7.36
N VAL A 81 -2.91 1.01 6.59
CA VAL A 81 -2.31 0.11 5.59
C VAL A 81 -1.97 0.87 4.31
N ILE A 82 -1.07 0.32 3.49
CA ILE A 82 -0.77 0.87 2.17
C ILE A 82 -1.34 -0.04 1.08
N LEU A 83 -2.25 0.53 0.30
CA LEU A 83 -2.77 -0.07 -0.93
C LEU A 83 -2.17 0.64 -2.16
N ALA A 84 -1.64 -0.13 -3.11
CA ALA A 84 -1.20 0.38 -4.41
C ALA A 84 -2.13 -0.10 -5.52
N GLU A 85 -2.68 0.83 -6.31
CA GLU A 85 -3.41 0.50 -7.54
C GLU A 85 -2.41 0.09 -8.63
N ILE A 86 -2.41 -1.19 -9.00
CA ILE A 86 -1.46 -1.76 -9.99
C ILE A 86 -2.07 -1.92 -11.38
N ALA A 87 -3.40 -1.87 -11.47
CA ALA A 87 -4.20 -1.78 -12.68
C ALA A 87 -5.54 -1.12 -12.31
N PRO A 88 -6.31 -0.59 -13.27
CA PRO A 88 -7.58 0.05 -12.98
C PRO A 88 -8.46 -0.80 -12.06
N GLU A 89 -8.83 -0.24 -10.91
CA GLU A 89 -9.67 -0.89 -9.88
C GLU A 89 -9.04 -2.14 -9.22
N ARG A 90 -7.74 -2.41 -9.44
CA ARG A 90 -7.01 -3.54 -8.87
C ARG A 90 -5.92 -3.05 -7.93
N PHE A 91 -6.12 -3.32 -6.64
CA PHE A 91 -5.23 -2.90 -5.57
C PHE A 91 -4.40 -4.06 -5.03
N ASN A 92 -3.18 -3.78 -4.60
CA ASN A 92 -2.33 -4.68 -3.84
C ASN A 92 -2.07 -4.09 -2.46
N LEU A 93 -2.24 -4.92 -1.43
CA LEU A 93 -1.80 -4.62 -0.08
C LEU A 93 -0.30 -4.82 -0.01
N ILE A 94 0.44 -3.70 0.09
CA ILE A 94 1.90 -3.71 0.04
C ILE A 94 2.52 -3.49 1.43
N ASP A 95 1.74 -2.99 2.40
CA ASP A 95 2.15 -2.87 3.80
C ASP A 95 0.94 -3.02 4.74
N GLY A 96 1.15 -3.69 5.88
CA GLY A 96 0.12 -3.86 6.92
C GLY A 96 -0.75 -5.11 6.79
N ASN A 97 -0.27 -6.18 6.16
CA ASN A 97 -0.99 -7.47 6.07
C ASN A 97 -1.50 -7.95 7.44
N HIS A 98 -0.65 -7.90 8.47
CA HIS A 98 -0.97 -8.27 9.85
C HIS A 98 -2.08 -7.41 10.52
N ARG A 99 -2.49 -6.29 9.92
CA ARG A 99 -3.59 -5.43 10.42
C ARG A 99 -4.94 -5.76 9.78
N LEU A 100 -4.94 -6.57 8.71
CA LEU A 100 -6.13 -6.97 7.96
C LEU A 100 -6.46 -8.46 8.09
N GLU A 101 -5.57 -9.23 8.73
CA GLU A 101 -5.85 -10.60 9.23
C GLU A 101 -6.84 -10.57 10.40
#